data_AF-A0A9Q0FAB5-F1
#
_entry.id   AF-A0A9Q0FAB5-F1
#
_cell.length_a   1.000
_cell.length_b   1.000
_cell.length_c   1.000
_cell.angle_alpha   90.00
_cell.angle_beta   90.00
_cell.angle_gamma   90.00
#
_symmetry.space_group_name_H-M   'P 1'
#
loop_
_entity.id
_entity.type
_entity.pdbx_description
1 polymer ?
#
loop_
_entity_poly.entity_id
_entity_poly.type
_entity_poly.pdbx_seq_one_letter_code
_entity_poly.pdbx_strand_id
1 'polypeptide(L)' 'MMHVKCIFGKDYTFFYLSAQWPASYCDSRGITCALTRPRNKNFTILGLWPQNAGGPVEYCNGEAYTLDKVSKSCQFSLNR' A
#
# COMPACT_ATOMS: atom_id res chain seq x y z
N MET A 1 8.61 13.04 6.14
CA MET A 1 7.17 13.30 5.96
C MET A 1 6.80 12.81 4.57
N MET A 2 5.80 11.95 4.44
CA MET A 2 5.41 11.30 3.17
C MET A 2 4.19 12.04 2.61
N HIS A 3 4.33 12.57 1.40
CA HIS A 3 3.42 13.55 0.78
C HIS A 3 2.62 12.91 -0.39
N VAL A 4 1.34 13.28 -0.56
CA VAL A 4 0.36 12.61 -1.47
C VAL A 4 -0.08 13.49 -2.66
N LYS A 5 0.80 13.89 -3.59
CA LYS A 5 0.36 14.66 -4.81
C LYS A 5 0.17 13.82 -6.07
N CYS A 6 0.62 12.57 -6.10
CA CYS A 6 0.73 11.83 -7.35
C CYS A 6 -0.62 11.56 -8.01
N ILE A 7 -1.71 11.57 -7.23
CA ILE A 7 -3.05 11.22 -7.70
C ILE A 7 -3.79 12.42 -8.32
N PHE A 8 -3.47 13.65 -7.89
CA PHE A 8 -4.14 14.88 -8.33
C PHE A 8 -3.31 15.75 -9.29
N GLY A 9 -1.99 15.51 -9.38
CA GLY A 9 -1.12 16.06 -10.42
C GLY A 9 -1.01 15.07 -11.58
N LYS A 10 -1.27 15.52 -12.80
CA LYS A 10 -1.49 14.80 -14.06
C LYS A 10 -0.47 13.73 -14.56
N ASP A 11 0.35 13.11 -13.73
CA ASP A 11 1.47 12.31 -14.25
C ASP A 11 1.42 10.84 -13.85
N TYR A 12 0.28 10.14 -14.05
CA TYR A 12 0.27 8.68 -14.14
C TYR A 12 -0.70 8.22 -15.22
N THR A 13 -0.44 7.07 -15.84
CA THR A 13 -1.22 6.52 -16.95
C THR A 13 -1.91 5.21 -16.59
N PHE A 14 -1.47 4.53 -15.54
CA PHE A 14 -2.11 3.33 -15.01
C PHE A 14 -1.72 3.11 -13.53
N PHE A 15 -2.33 2.11 -12.91
CA PHE A 15 -2.02 1.70 -11.54
C PHE A 15 -1.58 0.23 -11.49
N TYR A 16 -0.65 -0.06 -10.59
CA TYR A 16 -0.45 -1.40 -10.08
C TYR A 16 -1.18 -1.56 -8.75
N LEU A 17 -2.11 -2.51 -8.72
CA LEU A 17 -2.65 -3.03 -7.47
C LEU A 17 -1.77 -4.21 -7.03
N SER A 18 -0.83 -3.93 -6.15
CA SER A 18 0.10 -4.95 -5.64
C SER A 18 -0.53 -5.65 -4.44
N ALA A 19 -0.60 -6.98 -4.53
CA ALA A 19 -1.06 -7.82 -3.44
C ALA A 19 0.11 -8.65 -2.90
N GLN A 20 0.20 -8.81 -1.59
CA GLN A 20 1.24 -9.58 -0.91
C GLN A 20 0.64 -10.86 -0.34
N TRP A 21 1.42 -11.93 -0.38
CA TRP A 21 1.15 -13.15 0.37
C TRP A 21 1.88 -13.10 1.72
N PRO A 22 1.17 -12.87 2.84
CA PRO A 22 1.82 -12.60 4.12
C PRO A 22 2.68 -13.77 4.60
N ALA A 23 2.31 -15.02 4.30
CA ALA A 23 3.05 -16.18 4.78
C ALA A 23 4.42 -16.32 4.09
N SER A 24 4.52 -16.10 2.77
CA SER A 24 5.84 -16.10 2.11
C SER A 24 6.67 -14.89 2.49
N TYR A 25 6.04 -13.73 2.70
CA TYR A 25 6.76 -12.55 3.18
C TYR A 25 7.38 -12.79 4.57
N CYS A 26 6.62 -13.39 5.49
CA CYS A 26 7.12 -13.71 6.83
C CYS A 26 8.13 -14.86 6.85
N ASP A 27 8.14 -15.75 5.86
CA ASP A 27 9.12 -16.83 5.72
C ASP A 27 10.44 -16.36 5.05
N SER A 28 10.50 -15.09 4.64
CA SER A 28 11.69 -14.49 4.06
C SER A 28 12.76 -14.25 5.14
N ARG A 29 14.02 -14.62 4.85
CA ARG A 29 15.13 -14.49 5.80
C ARG A 29 15.29 -13.05 6.27
N GLY A 30 15.31 -12.86 7.59
CA GLY A 30 15.57 -11.55 8.22
C GLY A 30 14.32 -10.72 8.53
N ILE A 31 13.10 -11.23 8.28
CA ILE A 31 11.86 -10.55 8.63
C ILE A 31 11.25 -11.20 9.88
N THR A 32 11.09 -10.42 10.95
CA THR A 32 10.34 -10.85 12.15
C THR A 32 8.91 -10.34 12.05
N CYS A 33 7.97 -11.23 11.75
CA CYS A 33 6.55 -10.89 11.76
C CYS A 33 5.97 -10.97 13.17
N ALA A 34 5.12 -9.99 13.53
CA ALA A 34 4.39 -9.98 14.80
C ALA A 34 3.47 -11.20 14.97
N LEU A 35 3.05 -11.82 13.87
CA LEU A 35 2.38 -13.12 13.84
C LEU A 35 3.26 -14.08 13.02
N THR A 36 3.88 -15.05 13.69
CA THR A 36 4.78 -16.05 13.07
C THR A 36 4.07 -16.89 11.99
N ARG A 37 2.74 -16.92 12.01
CA ARG A 37 1.90 -17.45 10.92
C ARG A 37 0.66 -16.56 10.78
N PRO A 38 0.51 -15.83 9.67
CA PRO A 38 -0.77 -15.20 9.34
C PRO A 38 -1.85 -16.29 9.35
N ARG A 39 -2.88 -16.14 10.20
CA ARG A 39 -4.04 -17.07 10.18
C ARG A 39 -4.75 -17.06 8.84
N ASN A 40 -4.59 -15.95 8.11
CA ASN A 40 -5.21 -15.69 6.83
C ASN A 40 -4.31 -16.21 5.69
N LYS A 41 -4.86 -17.14 4.90
CA LYS A 41 -4.29 -17.66 3.64
C LYS A 41 -4.84 -16.90 2.43
N ASN A 42 -5.07 -15.59 2.56
CA ASN A 42 -5.47 -14.72 1.47
C ASN A 42 -4.36 -13.70 1.20
N PHE A 43 -4.32 -13.22 -0.03
CA PHE A 43 -3.52 -12.06 -0.36
C PHE A 43 -4.07 -10.81 0.35
N THR A 44 -3.18 -9.97 0.84
CA THR A 44 -3.49 -8.66 1.39
C THR A 44 -3.03 -7.56 0.44
N ILE A 45 -3.66 -6.39 0.51
CA ILE A 45 -3.23 -5.24 -0.30
C ILE A 45 -1.89 -4.75 0.24
N LEU A 46 -0.85 -4.77 -0.60
CA LEU A 46 0.46 -4.19 -0.28
C LEU A 46 0.48 -2.70 -0.59
N GLY A 47 -0.15 -2.31 -1.69
CA GLY A 47 -0.26 -0.91 -2.07
C GLY A 47 -0.88 -0.73 -3.44
N LEU A 48 -1.32 0.50 -3.69
CA LEU A 48 -1.76 0.98 -4.99
C LEU A 48 -0.70 1.97 -5.49
N TRP A 49 -0.08 1.66 -6.62
CA TRP A 49 1.11 2.36 -7.10
C TRP A 49 0.80 3.03 -8.43
N PRO A 50 0.82 4.37 -8.53
CA PRO A 50 0.66 5.07 -9.79
C PRO A 50 1.92 4.89 -10.66
N GLN A 51 1.71 4.59 -11.94
CA GLN A 51 2.78 4.25 -12.88
C GLN A 51 2.68 5.07 -14.17
N ASN A 52 3.83 5.24 -14.83
CA ASN A 52 3.96 5.67 -16.21
C ASN A 52 4.74 4.63 -17.03
N ALA A 53 4.77 4.80 -18.35
CA ALA A 53 5.60 3.98 -19.25
C ALA A 53 7.09 3.97 -18.86
N GLY A 54 7.58 5.05 -18.23
CA GLY A 54 8.95 5.17 -17.74
C GLY A 54 9.21 4.60 -16.34
N GLY A 55 8.19 4.13 -15.62
CA GLY A 55 8.33 3.58 -14.26
C GLY A 55 7.37 4.18 -13.22
N PRO A 56 7.64 3.94 -11.93
CA PRO A 56 6.76 4.35 -10.85
C PRO A 56 6.79 5.86 -10.58
N VAL A 57 5.64 6.37 -10.13
CA VAL A 57 5.45 7.79 -9.82
C VAL A 57 5.41 7.92 -8.30
N GLU A 58 6.52 8.38 -7.72
CA GLU A 58 6.73 8.34 -6.28
C GLU A 58 7.02 9.73 -5.69
N TYR A 59 6.86 9.85 -4.36
CA TYR A 59 7.27 11.02 -3.58
C TYR A 59 6.71 12.39 -4.01
N CYS A 60 5.50 12.44 -4.58
CA CYS A 60 4.93 13.71 -5.05
C CYS A 60 4.49 14.65 -3.91
N ASN A 61 4.61 15.97 -4.13
CA ASN A 61 4.30 17.04 -3.16
C ASN A 61 2.83 17.22 -2.73
N GLY A 62 2.20 16.33 -1.97
CA GLY A 62 0.81 16.54 -1.52
C GLY A 62 0.62 16.71 -0.03
N GLU A 63 -0.63 16.53 0.39
CA GLU A 63 -1.02 16.66 1.78
C GLU A 63 -0.41 15.54 2.63
N ALA A 64 -0.17 15.85 3.90
CA ALA A 64 0.20 14.84 4.87
C ALA A 64 -0.96 13.86 5.08
N TYR A 65 -0.61 12.59 5.26
CA TYR A 65 -1.57 11.56 5.65
C TYR A 65 -2.12 11.83 7.05
N THR A 66 -3.44 11.75 7.17
CA THR A 66 -4.15 11.75 8.45
C THR A 66 -5.24 10.68 8.41
N LEU A 67 -5.44 9.96 9.52
CA LEU A 67 -6.33 8.79 9.56
C LEU A 67 -7.81 9.16 9.28
N ASP A 68 -8.22 10.37 9.63
CA ASP A 68 -9.56 10.92 9.41
C ASP A 68 -9.92 11.06 7.92
N LYS A 69 -8.94 11.13 7.02
CA LYS A 69 -9.17 11.16 5.57
C LYS A 69 -9.54 9.79 4.99
N VAL A 70 -9.31 8.71 5.75
CA VAL A 70 -9.80 7.38 5.40
C VAL A 70 -11.19 7.22 5.99
N SER A 71 -12.18 6.89 5.16
CA SER A 71 -13.55 6.68 5.63
C SER A 71 -13.58 5.60 6.72
N LYS A 72 -14.46 5.75 7.72
CA LYS A 72 -14.57 4.80 8.84
C LYS A 72 -14.84 3.36 8.37
N SER A 73 -15.59 3.19 7.27
CA SER A 73 -15.84 1.89 6.65
C SER A 73 -14.58 1.26 6.04
N CYS A 74 -13.70 2.07 5.45
CA CYS A 74 -12.41 1.61 4.93
C CYS A 74 -11.44 1.30 6.07
N GLN A 75 -11.39 2.09 7.14
CA GLN A 75 -10.53 1.82 8.30
C GLN A 75 -10.81 0.44 8.91
N PHE A 76 -12.08 0.05 9.05
CA PHE A 76 -12.44 -1.28 9.53
C PHE A 76 -11.95 -2.39 8.60
N SER A 77 -12.01 -2.16 7.28
CA SER A 77 -11.59 -3.14 6.27
C SER A 77 -10.07 -3.25 6.15
N LEU A 78 -9.31 -2.21 6.48
CA LEU A 78 -7.84 -2.22 6.48
C LEU A 78 -7.24 -3.02 7.65
N ASN A 79 -7.97 -3.14 8.75
CA ASN A 79 -7.54 -3.87 9.95
C ASN A 79 -7.95 -5.35 9.93
N ARG A 80 -8.48 -5.84 8.81
CA ARG A 80 -9.02 -7.20 8.67
C ARG A 80 -8.00 -8.15 8.07
#